data_AF-A0A6L3F3X1-F1
#
_entry.id   AF-A0A6L3F3X1-F1
#
_cell.length_a   1.000
_cell.length_b   1.000
_cell.length_c   1.000
_cell.angle_alpha   90.00
_cell.angle_beta   90.00
_cell.angle_gamma   90.00
#
_symmetry.space_group_name_H-M   'P 1'
#
loop_
_entity.id
_entity.type
_entity.pdbx_description
1 polymer ?
#
loop_
_entity_poly.entity_id
_entity_poly.type
_entity_poly.pdbx_seq_one_letter_code
_entity_poly.pdbx_strand_id
1 'polypeptide(L)'
;MKKNRFILFSISIISALLILTSCQTTYHATPHEALTDFPGYLTQDNLPMTTFQQELVAGGLVLLYRYQPDPTDNEVCLASTFVTHDWHGWQAQSSSKLACASNLFDKFRAGYTVGGNITELTTAYGISTEGSQVRIQWSDGTESIVPVENNYFLKSRPAYLHVTQIELIDDDNTILDSINWSE
;
A
#
# COMPACT_ATOMS: atom_id res chain seq x y z
N MET A 1 -43.90 -42.53 -20.00
CA MET A 1 -43.09 -41.35 -20.37
C MET A 1 -43.40 -40.17 -19.45
N LYS A 2 -42.83 -40.09 -18.24
CA LYS A 2 -42.97 -38.96 -17.29
C LYS A 2 -41.79 -38.99 -16.29
N LYS A 3 -40.56 -38.87 -16.78
CA LYS A 3 -39.34 -38.68 -15.97
C LYS A 3 -38.43 -37.84 -16.86
N ASN A 4 -38.37 -36.53 -16.64
CA ASN A 4 -37.35 -35.59 -17.17
C ASN A 4 -37.67 -34.11 -16.85
N ARG A 5 -38.86 -33.78 -16.31
CA ARG A 5 -39.19 -32.39 -15.97
C ARG A 5 -38.73 -31.92 -14.58
N PHE A 6 -38.27 -32.82 -13.71
CA PHE A 6 -37.84 -32.46 -12.35
C PHE A 6 -36.38 -32.02 -12.24
N ILE A 7 -35.51 -32.36 -13.22
CA ILE A 7 -34.08 -32.07 -13.14
C ILE A 7 -33.76 -30.62 -13.58
N LEU A 8 -34.56 -30.04 -14.48
CA LEU A 8 -34.35 -28.68 -15.00
C LEU A 8 -34.74 -27.57 -14.00
N PHE A 9 -35.63 -27.85 -13.05
CA PHE A 9 -36.02 -26.88 -12.02
C PHE A 9 -34.95 -26.71 -10.92
N SER A 10 -34.20 -27.76 -10.60
CA SER A 10 -33.19 -27.72 -9.53
C SER A 10 -31.92 -26.96 -9.92
N ILE A 11 -31.53 -26.96 -11.20
CA ILE A 11 -30.33 -26.25 -11.68
C ILE A 11 -30.53 -24.73 -11.64
N SER A 12 -31.75 -24.25 -11.93
CA SER A 12 -32.06 -22.81 -11.94
C SER A 12 -32.02 -22.17 -10.54
N ILE A 13 -32.33 -22.94 -9.49
CA ILE A 13 -32.30 -22.44 -8.11
C ILE A 13 -30.85 -22.34 -7.59
N ILE A 14 -29.98 -23.29 -7.98
CA ILE A 14 -28.57 -23.29 -7.56
C ILE A 14 -27.78 -22.15 -8.24
N SER A 15 -28.07 -21.85 -9.52
CA SER A 15 -27.46 -20.69 -10.20
C SER A 15 -27.92 -19.34 -9.60
N ALA A 16 -29.15 -19.25 -9.08
CA ALA A 16 -29.62 -18.03 -8.40
C ALA A 16 -29.01 -17.85 -7.00
N LEU A 17 -28.69 -18.94 -6.28
CA LEU A 17 -28.00 -18.88 -4.99
C LEU A 17 -26.51 -18.53 -5.11
N LEU A 18 -25.84 -18.92 -6.19
CA LEU A 18 -24.41 -18.61 -6.42
C LEU A 18 -24.14 -17.16 -6.86
N ILE A 19 -25.15 -16.41 -7.29
CA ILE A 19 -25.01 -14.99 -7.65
C ILE A 19 -25.14 -14.09 -6.41
N LEU A 20 -25.67 -14.60 -5.30
CA LEU A 20 -25.85 -13.87 -4.03
C LEU A 20 -24.67 -14.01 -3.06
N THR A 21 -23.61 -14.76 -3.40
CA THR A 21 -22.28 -14.53 -2.79
C THR A 21 -21.64 -13.30 -3.44
N SER A 22 -22.41 -12.21 -3.53
CA SER A 22 -21.95 -10.89 -3.85
C SER A 22 -20.73 -10.58 -2.99
N CYS A 23 -19.63 -10.14 -3.61
CA CYS A 23 -18.51 -9.49 -2.96
C CYS A 23 -19.03 -8.54 -1.87
N GLN A 24 -19.02 -8.99 -0.61
CA GLN A 24 -19.29 -8.09 0.50
C GLN A 24 -18.05 -7.24 0.63
N THR A 25 -18.12 -6.01 0.12
CA THR A 25 -17.15 -4.98 0.43
C THR A 25 -17.31 -4.66 1.90
N THR A 26 -16.30 -5.01 2.69
CA THR A 26 -16.23 -4.63 4.09
C THR A 26 -15.84 -3.15 4.17
N TYR A 27 -16.43 -2.43 5.12
CA TYR A 27 -16.10 -1.04 5.41
C TYR A 27 -15.73 -0.94 6.88
N HIS A 28 -14.74 -0.12 7.19
CA HIS A 28 -14.16 -0.04 8.52
C HIS A 28 -14.36 1.31 9.17
N ALA A 29 -14.36 1.36 10.50
CA ALA A 29 -14.53 2.60 11.25
C ALA A 29 -13.27 3.48 11.17
N THR A 30 -12.09 2.86 11.01
CA THR A 30 -10.81 3.57 10.96
C THR A 30 -9.99 3.22 9.71
N PRO A 31 -9.10 4.13 9.26
CA PRO A 31 -8.16 3.85 8.17
C PRO A 31 -7.30 2.60 8.41
N HIS A 32 -6.99 2.33 9.67
CA HIS A 32 -6.08 1.26 10.07
C HIS A 32 -6.74 -0.12 9.97
N GLU A 33 -7.99 -0.24 10.42
CA GLU A 33 -8.78 -1.45 10.26
C GLU A 33 -8.97 -1.82 8.78
N ALA A 34 -9.11 -0.82 7.90
CA ALA A 34 -9.21 -1.02 6.45
C ALA A 34 -7.99 -1.71 5.82
N LEU A 35 -6.85 -1.77 6.52
CA LEU A 35 -5.66 -2.49 6.07
C LEU A 35 -5.81 -4.02 6.14
N THR A 36 -6.86 -4.52 6.82
CA THR A 36 -7.19 -5.97 6.88
C THR A 36 -8.03 -6.45 5.70
N ASP A 37 -8.58 -5.54 4.89
CA ASP A 37 -9.29 -5.91 3.68
C ASP A 37 -8.35 -6.06 2.50
N PHE A 38 -8.75 -6.89 1.53
CA PHE A 38 -8.07 -6.98 0.24
C PHE A 38 -7.99 -5.61 -0.46
N PRO A 39 -6.81 -5.22 -1.02
CA PRO A 39 -5.60 -6.02 -1.23
C PRO A 39 -4.56 -6.01 -0.09
N GLY A 40 -4.96 -5.61 1.12
CA GLY A 40 -4.11 -5.52 2.30
C GLY A 40 -3.39 -6.82 2.67
N TYR A 41 -2.21 -6.67 3.27
CA TYR A 41 -1.34 -7.77 3.70
C TYR A 41 -1.60 -8.25 5.13
N LEU A 42 -2.59 -7.65 5.81
CA LEU A 42 -2.82 -7.87 7.23
C LEU A 42 -4.03 -8.76 7.45
N THR A 43 -3.96 -9.50 8.55
CA THR A 43 -5.09 -10.15 9.19
C THR A 43 -5.38 -9.41 10.50
N GLN A 44 -6.56 -9.65 11.10
CA GLN A 44 -6.87 -9.08 12.43
C GLN A 44 -5.84 -9.49 13.49
N ASP A 45 -5.24 -10.66 13.36
CA ASP A 45 -4.23 -11.18 14.29
C ASP A 45 -2.87 -10.47 14.15
N ASN A 46 -2.61 -9.84 13.00
CA ASN A 46 -1.37 -9.12 12.68
C ASN A 46 -1.53 -7.59 12.77
N LEU A 47 -2.61 -7.11 13.40
CA LEU A 47 -2.91 -5.69 13.63
C LEU A 47 -2.12 -4.96 14.74
N PRO A 48 -1.24 -5.53 15.58
CA PRO A 48 -0.37 -4.68 16.41
C PRO A 48 0.72 -4.08 15.51
N MET A 49 0.29 -3.10 14.71
CA MET A 49 1.12 -2.36 13.79
C MET A 49 1.37 -0.96 14.33
N THR A 50 2.61 -0.52 14.16
CA THR A 50 2.91 0.91 14.24
C THR A 50 2.70 1.48 12.84
N THR A 51 1.71 2.35 12.65
CA THR A 51 1.69 3.23 11.48
C THR A 51 2.78 4.27 11.69
N PHE A 52 3.72 4.38 10.76
CA PHE A 52 4.91 5.23 10.97
C PHE A 52 4.79 6.57 10.28
N GLN A 53 4.20 6.58 9.08
CA GLN A 53 3.88 7.81 8.37
C GLN A 53 2.53 7.67 7.68
N GLN A 54 1.85 8.80 7.56
CA GLN A 54 0.60 8.91 6.85
C GLN A 54 0.57 10.24 6.08
N GLU A 55 0.00 10.23 4.88
CA GLU A 55 -0.13 11.42 4.05
C GLU A 55 -1.55 11.50 3.47
N LEU A 56 -2.18 12.67 3.56
CA LEU A 56 -3.46 12.95 2.93
C LEU A 56 -3.24 13.27 1.45
N VAL A 57 -3.91 12.55 0.56
CA VAL A 57 -3.76 12.72 -0.89
C VAL A 57 -5.00 12.22 -1.62
N ALA A 58 -5.41 12.91 -2.69
CA ALA A 58 -6.56 12.52 -3.53
C ALA A 58 -7.87 12.23 -2.74
N GLY A 59 -8.09 12.91 -1.61
CA GLY A 59 -9.27 12.68 -0.75
C GLY A 59 -9.22 11.42 0.12
N GLY A 60 -8.10 10.71 0.14
CA GLY A 60 -7.84 9.57 1.01
C GLY A 60 -6.53 9.72 1.79
N LEU A 61 -6.08 8.61 2.40
CA LEU A 61 -4.84 8.53 3.16
C LEU A 61 -3.93 7.46 2.56
N VAL A 62 -2.66 7.77 2.38
CA VAL A 62 -1.62 6.77 2.19
C VAL A 62 -0.99 6.47 3.54
N LEU A 63 -0.95 5.19 3.91
CA LEU A 63 -0.41 4.70 5.16
C LEU A 63 0.86 3.91 4.87
N LEU A 64 1.97 4.25 5.52
CA LEU A 64 3.22 3.49 5.51
C LEU A 64 3.37 2.75 6.84
N TYR A 65 3.46 1.44 6.78
CA TYR A 65 3.41 0.58 7.96
C TYR A 65 4.35 -0.62 7.87
N ARG A 66 4.81 -1.09 9.03
CA ARG A 66 5.49 -2.38 9.15
C ARG A 66 4.51 -3.42 9.64
N TYR A 67 4.75 -4.65 9.21
CA TYR A 67 4.09 -5.81 9.76
C TYR A 67 5.02 -7.01 9.73
N GLN A 68 4.72 -8.00 10.56
CA GLN A 68 5.45 -9.24 10.65
C GLN A 68 4.49 -10.36 10.22
N PRO A 69 4.71 -11.00 9.07
CA PRO A 69 3.78 -12.00 8.55
C PRO A 69 3.60 -13.19 9.49
N ASP A 70 4.71 -13.61 10.11
CA ASP A 70 4.76 -14.72 11.07
C ASP A 70 5.43 -14.22 12.37
N PRO A 71 4.72 -14.21 13.52
CA PRO A 71 5.26 -13.76 14.80
C PRO A 71 6.42 -14.62 15.31
N THR A 72 6.66 -15.79 14.72
CA THR A 72 7.75 -16.71 15.11
C THR A 72 9.04 -16.49 14.32
N ASP A 73 9.00 -15.72 13.23
CA ASP A 73 10.18 -15.32 12.44
C ASP A 73 10.63 -13.91 12.84
N ASN A 74 11.89 -13.53 12.59
CA ASN A 74 12.38 -12.16 12.77
C ASN A 74 12.16 -11.29 11.52
N GLU A 75 11.50 -11.82 10.48
CA GLU A 75 11.27 -11.09 9.24
C GLU A 75 10.22 -9.97 9.42
N VAL A 76 10.64 -8.73 9.17
CA VAL A 76 9.75 -7.56 9.17
C VAL A 76 9.55 -7.08 7.74
N CYS A 77 8.31 -6.80 7.38
CA CYS A 77 7.93 -6.25 6.08
C CYS A 77 7.59 -4.77 6.20
N LEU A 78 7.85 -4.00 5.13
CA LEU A 78 7.37 -2.63 4.96
C LEU A 78 6.40 -2.58 3.78
N ALA A 79 5.23 -1.97 3.99
CA ALA A 79 4.21 -1.81 2.98
C ALA A 79 3.57 -0.43 3.05
N SER A 80 3.02 -0.02 1.91
CA SER A 80 2.19 1.17 1.79
C SER A 80 0.80 0.78 1.28
N THR A 81 -0.24 1.39 1.85
CA THR A 81 -1.62 1.21 1.41
C THR A 81 -2.32 2.55 1.29
N PHE A 82 -3.03 2.75 0.17
CA PHE A 82 -3.93 3.88 -0.01
C PHE A 82 -5.34 3.46 0.41
N VAL A 83 -5.93 4.22 1.32
CA VAL A 83 -7.28 4.02 1.84
C VAL A 83 -8.14 5.26 1.59
N THR A 84 -9.41 5.06 1.29
CA THR A 84 -10.39 6.14 1.08
C THR A 84 -11.54 5.97 2.05
N HIS A 85 -12.19 7.08 2.38
CA HIS A 85 -13.40 7.09 3.20
C HIS A 85 -14.61 7.45 2.34
N ASP A 86 -15.64 6.62 2.36
CA ASP A 86 -16.94 6.92 1.77
C ASP A 86 -18.01 7.07 2.86
N TRP A 87 -19.30 7.03 2.50
CA TRP A 87 -20.38 7.15 3.47
C TRP A 87 -20.60 5.89 4.32
N HIS A 88 -20.03 4.75 3.94
CA HIS A 88 -20.09 3.50 4.70
C HIS A 88 -18.89 3.32 5.62
N GLY A 89 -17.72 3.86 5.27
CA GLY A 89 -16.52 3.84 6.09
C GLY A 89 -15.21 3.89 5.30
N TRP A 90 -14.13 3.44 5.94
CA TRP A 90 -12.80 3.34 5.33
C TRP A 90 -12.63 2.03 4.56
N GLN A 91 -11.93 2.10 3.42
CA GLN A 91 -11.62 0.95 2.58
C GLN A 91 -10.23 1.09 1.93
N ALA A 92 -9.46 0.01 1.90
CA ALA A 92 -8.24 -0.08 1.10
C ALA A 92 -8.54 -0.11 -0.39
N GLN A 93 -7.84 0.74 -1.15
CA GLN A 93 -7.96 0.85 -2.60
C GLN A 93 -6.78 0.18 -3.31
N SER A 94 -5.60 0.21 -2.69
CA SER A 94 -4.39 -0.42 -3.20
C SER A 94 -3.36 -0.60 -2.12
N SER A 95 -2.58 -1.68 -2.22
CA SER A 95 -1.50 -2.00 -1.30
C SER A 95 -0.27 -2.44 -2.08
N SER A 96 0.91 -2.12 -1.57
CA SER A 96 2.17 -2.60 -2.11
C SER A 96 3.19 -2.82 -1.02
N LYS A 97 3.92 -3.93 -1.17
CA LYS A 97 4.99 -4.33 -0.26
C LYS A 97 6.33 -3.94 -0.88
N LEU A 98 7.15 -3.18 -0.14
CA LEU A 98 8.49 -2.83 -0.59
C LEU A 98 9.44 -4.02 -0.44
N ALA A 99 9.56 -4.53 0.78
CA ALA A 99 10.49 -5.61 1.10
C ALA A 99 10.09 -6.28 2.43
N CYS A 100 10.58 -7.51 2.62
CA CYS A 100 10.61 -8.20 3.90
C CYS A 100 12.05 -8.66 4.15
N ALA A 101 12.57 -8.39 5.34
CA ALA A 101 13.89 -8.82 5.74
C ALA A 101 14.04 -8.75 7.26
N SER A 102 14.85 -9.63 7.83
CA SER A 102 15.27 -9.53 9.24
C SER A 102 16.17 -8.33 9.51
N ASN A 103 16.81 -7.80 8.45
CA ASN A 103 17.73 -6.67 8.51
C ASN A 103 17.26 -5.50 7.63
N LEU A 104 15.95 -5.24 7.67
CA LEU A 104 15.30 -4.24 6.82
C LEU A 104 15.91 -2.83 6.95
N PHE A 105 16.47 -2.49 8.11
CA PHE A 105 17.03 -1.18 8.46
C PHE A 105 18.49 -0.96 8.07
N ASP A 106 19.22 -2.02 7.74
CA ASP A 106 20.68 -1.94 7.57
C ASP A 106 21.09 -1.12 6.33
N LYS A 107 20.15 -0.81 5.45
CA LYS A 107 20.41 -0.16 4.16
C LYS A 107 19.28 0.79 3.81
N PHE A 108 19.64 1.83 3.07
CA PHE A 108 18.66 2.61 2.33
C PHE A 108 17.88 1.70 1.39
N ARG A 109 16.55 1.73 1.51
CA ARG A 109 15.63 1.04 0.60
C ARG A 109 14.53 2.00 0.23
N ALA A 110 14.31 2.16 -1.06
CA ALA A 110 13.24 2.97 -1.60
C ALA A 110 12.51 2.21 -2.70
N GLY A 111 11.24 2.54 -2.86
CA GLY A 111 10.45 2.09 -3.97
C GLY A 111 9.33 3.09 -4.24
N TYR A 112 8.60 2.81 -5.29
CA TYR A 112 7.39 3.56 -5.58
C TYR A 112 6.33 2.65 -6.18
N THR A 113 5.10 3.09 -6.08
CA THR A 113 3.94 2.45 -6.67
C THR A 113 3.25 3.45 -7.56
N VAL A 114 2.77 2.97 -8.70
CA VAL A 114 1.88 3.73 -9.57
C VAL A 114 0.57 2.99 -9.64
N GLY A 115 -0.48 3.62 -9.10
CA GLY A 115 -1.85 3.16 -9.23
C GLY A 115 -2.29 2.10 -8.23
N GLY A 116 -3.55 2.27 -7.81
CA GLY A 116 -4.52 1.19 -7.63
C GLY A 116 -5.47 1.17 -8.82
N ASN A 117 -6.29 0.13 -8.97
CA ASN A 117 -7.29 0.01 -10.05
C ASN A 117 -8.30 1.19 -10.18
N ILE A 118 -8.26 2.16 -9.27
CA ILE A 118 -9.29 3.18 -9.06
C ILE A 118 -8.70 4.60 -8.94
N THR A 119 -7.38 4.76 -8.75
CA THR A 119 -6.78 6.07 -8.44
C THR A 119 -5.53 6.40 -9.26
N GLU A 120 -5.55 7.58 -9.88
CA GLU A 120 -4.37 8.25 -10.45
C GLU A 120 -3.50 8.75 -9.28
N LEU A 121 -2.71 7.83 -8.71
CA LEU A 121 -1.88 8.09 -7.54
C LEU A 121 -0.52 7.41 -7.70
N THR A 122 0.55 8.17 -7.52
CA THR A 122 1.90 7.64 -7.35
C THR A 122 2.35 7.89 -5.91
N THR A 123 2.91 6.87 -5.28
CA THR A 123 3.51 6.97 -3.94
C THR A 123 4.95 6.49 -3.97
N ALA A 124 5.88 7.34 -3.57
CA ALA A 124 7.26 7.02 -3.29
C ALA A 124 7.46 6.86 -1.78
N TYR A 125 8.14 5.81 -1.36
CA TYR A 125 8.29 5.48 0.06
C TYR A 125 9.50 4.59 0.31
N GLY A 126 9.96 4.59 1.55
CA GLY A 126 11.11 3.79 1.91
C GLY A 126 11.59 4.02 3.33
N ILE A 127 12.80 3.55 3.56
CA ILE A 127 13.42 3.47 4.88
C ILE A 127 14.92 3.75 4.78
N SER A 128 15.46 4.44 5.78
CA SER A 128 16.89 4.72 5.92
C SER A 128 17.21 5.03 7.38
N THR A 129 18.34 4.52 7.89
CA THR A 129 18.92 4.95 9.18
C THR A 129 19.97 6.05 9.02
N GLU A 130 20.25 6.44 7.77
CA GLU A 130 21.22 7.46 7.40
C GLU A 130 20.51 8.57 6.62
N GLY A 131 21.19 9.71 6.46
CA GLY A 131 20.63 10.90 5.82
C GLY A 131 19.52 11.54 6.66
N SER A 132 19.13 12.74 6.27
CA SER A 132 18.06 13.49 6.94
C SER A 132 16.83 13.68 6.05
N GLN A 133 16.99 13.49 4.74
CA GLN A 133 15.94 13.71 3.76
C GLN A 133 16.21 12.90 2.49
N VAL A 134 15.19 12.77 1.66
CA VAL A 134 15.30 12.21 0.31
C VAL A 134 14.90 13.23 -0.74
N ARG A 135 15.59 13.22 -1.88
CA ARG A 135 15.17 13.91 -3.10
C ARG A 135 14.52 12.90 -4.03
N ILE A 136 13.27 13.16 -4.40
CA ILE A 136 12.49 12.32 -5.31
C ILE A 136 12.32 13.08 -6.62
N GLN A 137 12.77 12.49 -7.72
CA GLN A 137 12.58 13.03 -9.06
C GLN A 137 11.43 12.30 -9.76
N TRP A 138 10.49 13.08 -10.28
CA TRP A 138 9.28 12.58 -10.94
C TRP A 138 9.43 12.65 -12.46
N SER A 139 8.71 11.81 -13.20
CA SER A 139 8.73 11.77 -14.66
C SER A 139 8.23 13.05 -15.34
N ASP A 140 7.56 13.95 -14.62
CA ASP A 140 7.19 15.28 -15.12
C ASP A 140 8.29 16.33 -14.95
N GLY A 141 9.48 15.92 -14.50
CA GLY A 141 10.65 16.78 -14.29
C GLY A 141 10.61 17.58 -12.98
N THR A 142 9.56 17.43 -12.17
CA THR A 142 9.52 18.06 -10.85
C THR A 142 10.29 17.24 -9.82
N GLU A 143 10.65 17.90 -8.71
CA GLU A 143 11.34 17.28 -7.58
C GLU A 143 10.55 17.46 -6.29
N SER A 144 10.75 16.55 -5.35
CA SER A 144 10.24 16.67 -3.98
C SER A 144 11.35 16.35 -2.99
N ILE A 145 11.55 17.24 -2.02
CA ILE A 145 12.42 17.00 -0.87
C ILE A 145 11.54 16.59 0.31
N VAL A 146 11.85 15.43 0.91
CA VAL A 146 11.00 14.80 1.93
C VAL A 146 11.89 14.40 3.11
N PRO A 147 11.55 14.79 4.35
CA PRO A 147 12.37 14.41 5.49
C PRO A 147 12.32 12.90 5.75
N VAL A 148 13.42 12.36 6.25
CA VAL A 148 13.49 11.01 6.81
C VAL A 148 13.15 11.09 8.30
N GLU A 149 11.91 10.78 8.67
CA GLU A 149 11.44 10.83 10.05
C GLU A 149 11.23 9.42 10.61
N ASN A 150 11.78 9.16 11.79
CA ASN A 150 11.76 7.83 12.43
C ASN A 150 12.30 6.72 11.52
N ASN A 151 13.30 7.06 10.71
CA ASN A 151 13.92 6.23 9.66
C ASN A 151 13.07 6.02 8.40
N TYR A 152 12.02 6.80 8.15
CA TYR A 152 11.14 6.63 6.99
C TYR A 152 10.91 7.89 6.21
N PHE A 153 10.47 7.72 4.97
CA PHE A 153 9.88 8.78 4.19
C PHE A 153 8.68 8.25 3.40
N LEU A 154 7.75 9.14 3.13
CA LEU A 154 6.55 8.90 2.37
C LEU A 154 6.22 10.16 1.58
N LYS A 155 6.00 10.01 0.27
CA LYS A 155 5.50 11.08 -0.57
C LYS A 155 4.58 10.58 -1.67
N SER A 156 3.42 11.22 -1.77
CA SER A 156 2.39 10.85 -2.72
C SER A 156 1.99 12.04 -3.61
N ARG A 157 1.61 11.73 -4.85
CA ARG A 157 1.10 12.70 -5.82
C ARG A 157 -0.16 12.16 -6.52
N PRO A 158 -1.23 12.97 -6.62
CA PRO A 158 -2.49 12.56 -7.26
C PRO A 158 -2.36 12.63 -8.80
N ALA A 159 -1.42 11.88 -9.36
CA ALA A 159 -1.19 11.77 -10.80
C ALA A 159 -0.50 10.42 -11.10
N TYR A 160 -0.67 9.91 -12.32
CA TYR A 160 0.10 8.76 -12.82
C TYR A 160 1.49 9.23 -13.25
N LEU A 161 2.46 9.10 -12.35
CA LEU A 161 3.84 9.50 -12.57
C LEU A 161 4.79 8.35 -12.28
N HIS A 162 5.86 8.24 -13.06
CA HIS A 162 6.98 7.40 -12.68
C HIS A 162 7.91 8.17 -11.75
N VAL A 163 8.57 7.45 -10.84
CA VAL A 163 9.73 7.98 -10.12
C VAL A 163 10.96 7.56 -10.90
N THR A 164 11.74 8.54 -11.35
CA THR A 164 12.97 8.30 -12.11
C THR A 164 14.14 8.05 -11.17
N GLN A 165 14.16 8.75 -10.04
CA GLN A 165 15.25 8.69 -9.07
C GLN A 165 14.77 9.00 -7.66
N ILE A 166 15.34 8.31 -6.67
CA ILE A 166 15.29 8.70 -5.26
C ILE A 166 16.72 8.73 -4.72
N GLU A 167 17.15 9.90 -4.26
CA GLU A 167 18.46 10.11 -3.63
C GLU A 167 18.28 10.28 -2.12
N LEU A 168 19.08 9.56 -1.34
CA LEU A 168 19.24 9.83 0.08
C LEU A 168 20.28 10.93 0.25
N ILE A 169 19.92 12.01 0.94
CA ILE A 169 20.80 13.16 1.13
C ILE A 169 20.87 13.58 2.61
N ASP A 170 21.97 14.22 2.99
CA ASP A 170 22.15 14.80 4.32
C ASP A 170 21.68 16.27 4.41
N ASP A 171 21.92 16.90 5.56
CA ASP A 171 21.55 18.29 5.83
C ASP A 171 22.34 19.30 4.98
N ASP A 172 23.52 18.90 4.50
CA ASP A 172 24.38 19.70 3.63
C ASP A 172 24.08 19.46 2.14
N ASN A 173 23.00 18.70 1.84
CA ASN A 173 22.57 18.35 0.49
C ASN A 173 23.57 17.45 -0.27
N THR A 174 24.43 16.73 0.47
CA THR A 174 25.34 15.70 -0.07
C THR A 174 24.56 14.42 -0.32
N ILE A 175 24.79 13.80 -1.48
CA ILE A 175 24.18 12.51 -1.83
C ILE A 175 24.94 11.38 -1.14
N LEU A 176 24.22 10.60 -0.34
CA LEU A 176 24.75 9.44 0.39
C LEU A 176 24.52 8.14 -0.38
N ASP A 177 23.34 7.99 -0.99
CA ASP A 177 22.97 6.83 -1.81
C ASP A 177 21.88 7.22 -2.82
N SER A 178 21.66 6.41 -3.86
CA SER A 178 20.61 6.66 -4.85
C SER A 178 20.05 5.38 -5.46
N ILE A 179 18.75 5.40 -5.73
CA ILE A 179 18.06 4.38 -6.53
C ILE A 179 17.54 5.05 -7.81
N ASN A 180 17.87 4.46 -8.94
CA ASN A 180 17.51 4.94 -10.27
C ASN A 180 16.64 3.90 -10.97
N TRP A 181 15.59 4.34 -11.64
CA TRP A 181 14.77 3.51 -12.50
C TRP A 181 15.00 3.93 -13.95
N SER A 182 15.37 2.98 -14.80
CA SER A 182 15.41 3.20 -16.24
C SER A 182 13.98 3.23 -16.79
N GLU A 183 13.67 4.25 -17.59
CA GLU A 183 12.47 4.28 -18.44
C GLU A 183 12.49 3.15 -19.48
#